data_AF-A0A9P5BFP4-F1
#
_entry.id   AF-A0A9P5BFP4-F1
#
_cell.length_a   1.000
_cell.length_b   1.000
_cell.length_c   1.000
_cell.angle_alpha   90.00
_cell.angle_beta   90.00
_cell.angle_gamma   90.00
#
_symmetry.space_group_name_H-M   'P 1'
#
loop_
_entity.id
_entity.type
_entity.pdbx_description
1 polymer ?
#
loop_
_entity_poly.entity_id
_entity_poly.type
_entity_poly.pdbx_seq_one_letter_code
_entity_poly.pdbx_strand_id
1 'polypeptide(L)'
;MSLEEEMSKTGEHHEQVGISQELSDALSNYTPGSPEEKKLVKKIDLFLMPILWIMYILNYVDRTNIGNAKIAGMGDDLKLTDEKYAWVLSIFFFGYLICEVPSNMILSRSRPSLFLPGIMIVWGSLCAVMSVSKNYSTILAFRFILGCIESGFFPGVLYLLSSWYTRAELGKRFAIFYAAAVLSGAFGGLLAGGITSGLHDAHGISGWRWLFIVEGVATVGVGIIACFVLLDYPHNSKRLSPRERQLAQIRIVADGLASTSSLSGRLTHWQAFVAAISDPRTYIFIVLFMLDVGAGTISYFIPTITKTLGYDSVEAQYMTVPIYAVATVVLIFVAWSSDRHIERRWHITSALVLGCVGSVVCAALQNPVVRYVMICLVASGIWSALPLILSWASATVSLPPEKRAIVLALVNAFGNFSSVYGSRIWPTKDSPEYHIGFGVTAAFLGAGAILASVLPLLCKITAHKGTAAERAVLAGLQTEERNGAGSEAASAK
;
A
#
# COMPACT_ATOMS: atom_id res chain seq x y z
N MET A 1 -48.60 -17.67 12.13
CA MET A 1 -47.39 -17.40 12.91
C MET A 1 -47.41 -18.41 14.04
N SER A 2 -46.82 -19.58 13.80
CA SER A 2 -46.94 -20.77 14.65
C SER A 2 -46.04 -20.64 15.87
N LEU A 3 -46.39 -21.33 16.96
CA LEU A 3 -45.61 -21.42 18.20
C LEU A 3 -44.11 -21.77 17.98
N GLU A 4 -43.79 -22.43 16.86
CA GLU A 4 -42.41 -22.71 16.44
C GLU A 4 -41.61 -21.46 16.06
N GLU A 5 -42.24 -20.43 15.48
CA GLU A 5 -41.59 -19.14 15.17
C GLU A 5 -41.29 -18.33 16.44
N GLU A 6 -42.16 -18.39 17.45
CA GLU A 6 -41.91 -17.74 18.75
C GLU A 6 -40.85 -18.49 19.55
N MET A 7 -40.87 -19.83 19.57
CA MET A 7 -39.82 -20.61 20.24
C MET A 7 -38.45 -20.45 19.57
N SER A 8 -38.39 -20.34 18.24
CA SER A 8 -37.15 -20.04 17.49
C SER A 8 -36.62 -18.65 17.84
N LYS A 9 -37.47 -17.62 17.86
CA LYS A 9 -37.07 -16.25 18.24
C LYS A 9 -36.65 -16.14 19.71
N THR A 10 -37.29 -16.89 20.61
CA THR A 10 -36.95 -16.88 22.04
C THR A 10 -35.63 -17.63 22.29
N GLY A 11 -35.37 -18.71 21.55
CA GLY A 11 -34.09 -19.42 21.53
C GLY A 11 -32.93 -18.55 21.02
N GLU A 12 -33.12 -17.87 19.88
CA GLU A 12 -32.13 -16.91 19.35
C GLU A 12 -31.85 -15.76 20.32
N HIS A 13 -32.87 -15.27 21.02
CA HIS A 13 -32.71 -14.21 22.03
C HIS A 13 -31.93 -14.67 23.27
N HIS A 14 -32.19 -15.89 23.77
CA HIS A 14 -31.44 -16.44 24.91
C HIS A 14 -29.99 -16.77 24.54
N GLU A 15 -29.74 -17.24 23.31
CA GLU A 15 -28.40 -17.51 22.80
C GLU A 15 -27.59 -16.21 22.61
N GLN A 16 -28.21 -15.14 22.08
CA GLN A 16 -27.58 -13.82 21.98
C GLN A 16 -27.28 -13.18 23.35
N VAL A 17 -28.18 -13.34 24.34
CA VAL A 17 -27.98 -12.82 25.70
C VAL A 17 -26.86 -13.60 26.42
N GLY A 18 -26.79 -14.92 26.26
CA GLY A 18 -25.71 -15.74 26.82
C GLY A 18 -24.34 -15.40 26.22
N ILE A 19 -24.26 -15.22 24.89
CA ILE A 19 -23.03 -14.81 24.20
C ILE A 19 -22.59 -13.40 24.64
N SER A 20 -23.55 -12.49 24.89
CA SER A 20 -23.26 -11.14 25.39
C SER A 20 -22.68 -11.15 26.81
N GLN A 21 -23.11 -12.09 27.65
CA GLN A 21 -22.69 -12.18 29.05
C GLN A 21 -21.31 -12.86 29.19
N GLU A 22 -21.07 -13.95 28.45
CA GLU A 22 -19.74 -14.58 28.36
C GLU A 22 -18.68 -13.63 27.78
N LEU A 23 -19.04 -12.83 26.76
CA LEU A 23 -18.15 -11.82 26.19
C LEU A 23 -17.86 -10.71 27.20
N SER A 24 -18.85 -10.27 27.97
CA SER A 24 -18.69 -9.28 29.05
C SER A 24 -17.74 -9.78 30.14
N ASP A 25 -17.89 -11.04 30.57
CA ASP A 25 -17.01 -11.66 31.56
C ASP A 25 -15.60 -11.90 31.03
N ALA A 26 -15.46 -12.20 29.73
CA ALA A 26 -14.17 -12.35 29.11
C ALA A 26 -13.45 -11.00 28.92
N LEU A 27 -14.20 -9.92 28.70
CA LEU A 27 -13.68 -8.55 28.63
C LEU A 27 -13.26 -8.01 30.01
N SER A 28 -14.01 -8.32 31.08
CA SER A 28 -13.66 -7.90 32.44
C SER A 28 -12.39 -8.59 32.96
N ASN A 29 -12.15 -9.84 32.54
CA ASN A 29 -10.95 -10.61 32.89
C ASN A 29 -9.76 -10.38 31.94
N TYR A 30 -9.91 -9.54 30.91
CA TYR A 30 -8.85 -9.27 29.95
C TYR A 30 -7.80 -8.32 30.54
N THR A 31 -6.54 -8.77 30.57
CA THR A 31 -5.39 -7.94 30.97
C THR A 31 -4.52 -7.61 29.76
N PRO A 32 -4.48 -6.33 29.31
CA PRO A 32 -3.65 -5.92 28.20
C PRO A 32 -2.16 -6.21 28.44
N GLY A 33 -1.46 -6.74 27.45
CA GLY A 33 -0.02 -6.95 27.49
C GLY A 33 0.43 -8.16 28.29
N SER A 34 -0.49 -9.09 28.61
CA SER A 34 -0.17 -10.36 29.26
C SER A 34 0.87 -11.18 28.46
N PRO A 35 1.66 -12.06 29.12
CA PRO A 35 2.61 -12.93 28.43
C PRO A 35 1.95 -13.81 27.36
N GLU A 36 0.70 -14.22 27.59
CA GLU A 36 -0.11 -14.99 26.65
C GLU A 36 -0.47 -14.17 25.40
N GLU A 37 -0.89 -12.91 25.57
CA GLU A 37 -1.15 -12.02 24.44
C GLU A 37 0.11 -11.79 23.61
N LYS A 38 1.24 -11.51 24.26
CA LYS A 38 2.53 -11.32 23.55
C LYS A 38 2.94 -12.56 22.75
N LYS A 39 2.69 -13.75 23.28
CA LYS A 39 2.97 -15.02 22.58
C LYS A 39 2.02 -15.21 21.40
N LEU A 40 0.74 -14.89 21.57
CA LEU A 40 -0.27 -14.92 20.51
C LEU A 40 0.10 -13.96 19.36
N VAL A 41 0.42 -12.71 19.67
CA VAL A 41 0.79 -11.70 18.66
C VAL A 41 2.02 -12.13 17.86
N LYS A 42 3.07 -12.66 18.52
CA LYS A 42 4.24 -13.21 17.83
C LYS A 42 3.88 -14.37 16.90
N LYS A 43 2.93 -15.22 17.29
CA LYS A 43 2.46 -16.34 16.47
C LYS A 43 1.68 -15.83 15.26
N ILE A 44 0.81 -14.84 15.44
CA ILE A 44 0.09 -14.18 14.34
C ILE A 44 1.09 -13.52 13.38
N ASP A 45 2.06 -12.78 13.91
CA ASP A 45 3.12 -12.13 13.14
C ASP A 45 3.85 -13.15 12.26
N LEU A 46 4.21 -14.32 12.80
CA LEU A 46 4.91 -15.38 12.08
C LEU A 46 4.11 -15.97 10.90
N PHE A 47 2.79 -16.08 11.03
CA PHE A 47 1.94 -16.63 9.96
C PHE A 47 1.52 -15.59 8.93
N LEU A 48 1.29 -14.34 9.33
CA LEU A 48 0.80 -13.30 8.44
C LEU A 48 1.93 -12.49 7.80
N MET A 49 2.85 -11.95 8.60
CA MET A 49 3.77 -10.93 8.10
C MET A 49 4.74 -11.45 7.03
N PRO A 50 5.45 -12.59 7.20
CA PRO A 50 6.36 -13.09 6.18
C PRO A 50 5.70 -13.39 4.85
N ILE A 51 4.56 -14.09 4.86
CA ILE A 51 3.87 -14.47 3.63
C ILE A 51 3.30 -13.25 2.91
N LEU A 52 2.65 -12.33 3.64
CA LEU A 52 2.13 -11.09 3.06
C LEU A 52 3.25 -10.23 2.47
N TRP A 53 4.40 -10.19 3.12
CA TRP A 53 5.57 -9.47 2.64
C TRP A 53 6.12 -10.05 1.34
N ILE A 54 6.25 -11.38 1.23
CA ILE A 54 6.65 -12.06 -0.01
C ILE A 54 5.61 -11.84 -1.12
N MET A 55 4.32 -11.97 -0.81
CA MET A 55 3.24 -11.74 -1.77
C MET A 55 3.28 -10.30 -2.32
N TYR A 56 3.58 -9.32 -1.46
CA TYR A 56 3.67 -7.92 -1.89
C TYR A 56 4.94 -7.62 -2.69
N ILE A 57 6.07 -8.27 -2.37
CA ILE A 57 7.26 -8.21 -3.23
C ILE A 57 6.91 -8.65 -4.63
N LEU A 58 6.30 -9.83 -4.78
CA LEU A 58 5.96 -10.37 -6.10
C LEU A 58 4.92 -9.50 -6.82
N ASN A 59 3.93 -8.97 -6.11
CA ASN A 59 2.98 -8.02 -6.69
C ASN A 59 3.67 -6.77 -7.28
N TYR A 60 4.63 -6.19 -6.56
CA TYR A 60 5.35 -5.01 -7.06
C TYR A 60 6.39 -5.35 -8.13
N VAL A 61 7.03 -6.52 -8.05
CA VAL A 61 7.91 -7.04 -9.11
C VAL A 61 7.10 -7.13 -10.40
N ASP A 62 5.98 -7.86 -10.40
CA ASP A 62 5.11 -8.03 -11.58
C ASP A 62 4.70 -6.67 -12.19
N ARG A 63 4.33 -5.71 -11.33
CA ARG A 63 3.91 -4.36 -11.74
C ARG A 63 5.04 -3.56 -12.42
N THR A 64 6.23 -3.58 -11.83
CA THR A 64 7.39 -2.79 -12.30
C THR A 64 8.20 -3.50 -13.38
N ASN A 65 8.04 -4.82 -13.53
CA ASN A 65 8.83 -5.63 -14.45
C ASN A 65 8.67 -5.23 -15.93
N ILE A 66 7.60 -4.52 -16.29
CA ILE A 66 7.48 -3.92 -17.63
C ILE A 66 8.63 -2.98 -18.01
N GLY A 67 9.25 -2.33 -17.04
CA GLY A 67 10.44 -1.51 -17.26
C GLY A 67 11.62 -2.36 -17.73
N ASN A 68 11.83 -3.51 -17.08
CA ASN A 68 12.87 -4.47 -17.45
C ASN A 68 12.55 -5.16 -18.78
N ALA A 69 11.30 -5.58 -18.97
CA ALA A 69 10.82 -6.21 -20.20
C ALA A 69 11.07 -5.31 -21.42
N LYS A 70 10.86 -3.99 -21.29
CA LYS A 70 11.13 -3.01 -22.36
C LYS A 70 12.55 -3.13 -22.90
N ILE A 71 13.55 -3.15 -22.02
CA ILE A 71 14.97 -3.23 -22.41
C ILE A 71 15.45 -4.66 -22.74
N ALA A 72 14.65 -5.67 -22.38
CA ALA A 72 14.87 -7.09 -22.69
C ALA A 72 14.25 -7.55 -24.02
N GLY A 73 13.85 -6.62 -24.90
CA GLY A 73 13.37 -6.89 -26.26
C GLY A 73 11.87 -6.70 -26.48
N MET A 74 11.07 -6.42 -25.44
CA MET A 74 9.61 -6.22 -25.59
C MET A 74 9.26 -5.02 -26.47
N GLY A 75 10.08 -3.96 -26.41
CA GLY A 75 9.87 -2.76 -27.23
C GLY A 75 9.95 -3.05 -28.72
N ASP A 76 10.95 -3.85 -29.11
CA ASP A 76 11.24 -4.19 -30.50
C ASP A 76 10.26 -5.24 -31.04
N ASP A 77 10.03 -6.32 -30.29
CA ASP A 77 9.12 -7.43 -30.68
C ASP A 77 7.70 -6.95 -30.96
N LEU A 78 7.23 -5.96 -30.20
CA LEU A 78 5.84 -5.45 -30.27
C LEU A 78 5.72 -4.09 -30.96
N LYS A 79 6.84 -3.52 -31.43
CA LYS A 79 6.92 -2.20 -32.07
C LYS A 79 6.22 -1.12 -31.24
N LEU A 80 6.58 -1.05 -29.96
CA LEU A 80 6.00 -0.11 -29.01
C LEU A 80 6.61 1.28 -29.22
N THR A 81 5.78 2.22 -29.65
CA THR A 81 6.09 3.66 -29.59
C THR A 81 5.95 4.15 -28.14
N ASP A 82 6.50 5.32 -27.82
CA ASP A 82 6.37 5.93 -26.50
C ASP A 82 4.91 6.04 -26.04
N GLU A 83 4.03 6.45 -26.94
CA GLU A 83 2.60 6.56 -26.67
C GLU A 83 1.97 5.19 -26.36
N LYS A 84 2.30 4.17 -27.15
CA LYS A 84 1.83 2.79 -26.90
C LYS A 84 2.34 2.28 -25.56
N TYR A 85 3.63 2.47 -25.27
CA TYR A 85 4.21 2.05 -23.99
C TYR A 85 3.53 2.75 -22.81
N ALA A 86 3.30 4.06 -22.92
CA ALA A 86 2.59 4.83 -21.91
C ALA A 86 1.16 4.31 -21.66
N TRP A 87 0.44 3.92 -22.72
CA TRP A 87 -0.89 3.29 -22.57
C TRP A 87 -0.84 1.91 -21.92
N VAL A 88 0.16 1.08 -22.24
CA VAL A 88 0.37 -0.22 -21.58
C VAL A 88 0.60 -0.06 -20.07
N LEU A 89 1.27 1.01 -19.66
CA LEU A 89 1.44 1.36 -18.25
C LEU A 89 0.12 1.87 -17.64
N SER A 90 -0.53 2.84 -18.28
CA SER A 90 -1.70 3.52 -17.70
C SER A 90 -2.95 2.64 -17.61
N ILE A 91 -3.22 1.77 -18.60
CA ILE A 91 -4.47 0.97 -18.68
C ILE A 91 -4.66 0.08 -17.45
N PHE A 92 -3.57 -0.39 -16.85
CA PHE A 92 -3.55 -1.18 -15.62
C PHE A 92 -4.25 -0.43 -14.48
N PHE A 93 -3.93 0.86 -14.30
CA PHE A 93 -4.47 1.67 -13.21
C PHE A 93 -5.96 1.99 -13.40
N PHE A 94 -6.46 2.05 -14.63
CA PHE A 94 -7.90 2.18 -14.88
C PHE A 94 -8.66 0.93 -14.41
N GLY A 95 -8.17 -0.27 -14.75
CA GLY A 95 -8.74 -1.52 -14.26
C GLY A 95 -8.66 -1.63 -12.74
N TYR A 96 -7.52 -1.22 -12.17
CA TYR A 96 -7.30 -1.19 -10.73
C TYR A 96 -8.35 -0.35 -10.00
N LEU A 97 -8.54 0.91 -10.43
CA LEU A 97 -9.50 1.85 -9.82
C LEU A 97 -10.95 1.38 -9.90
N ILE A 98 -11.37 0.80 -11.03
CA ILE A 98 -12.75 0.34 -11.23
C ILE A 98 -13.07 -0.84 -10.30
N CYS A 99 -12.12 -1.76 -10.12
CA CYS A 99 -12.36 -3.00 -9.40
C CYS A 99 -11.95 -2.99 -7.92
N GLU A 100 -11.25 -1.95 -7.44
CA GLU A 100 -10.79 -1.84 -6.05
C GLU A 100 -11.95 -1.96 -5.04
N VAL A 101 -13.01 -1.18 -5.24
CA VAL A 101 -14.19 -1.19 -4.35
C VAL A 101 -14.95 -2.52 -4.42
N PRO A 102 -15.36 -3.02 -5.60
CA PRO A 102 -16.03 -4.31 -5.70
C PRO A 102 -15.22 -5.47 -5.10
N SER A 103 -13.91 -5.52 -5.38
CA SER A 103 -13.06 -6.61 -4.91
C SER A 103 -12.96 -6.65 -3.38
N ASN A 104 -12.86 -5.49 -2.74
CA ASN A 104 -12.83 -5.42 -1.28
C ASN A 104 -14.18 -5.77 -0.63
N MET A 105 -15.30 -5.44 -1.29
CA MET A 105 -16.63 -5.89 -0.84
C MET A 105 -16.75 -7.42 -0.86
N ILE A 106 -16.20 -8.09 -1.89
CA ILE A 106 -16.18 -9.55 -1.97
C ILE A 106 -15.33 -10.14 -0.85
N LEU A 107 -14.15 -9.58 -0.56
CA LEU A 107 -13.30 -10.05 0.53
C LEU A 107 -13.99 -10.01 1.89
N SER A 108 -14.77 -8.96 2.17
CA SER A 108 -15.48 -8.83 3.45
C SER A 108 -16.42 -10.00 3.76
N ARG A 109 -16.89 -10.72 2.73
CA ARG A 109 -17.77 -11.89 2.82
C ARG A 109 -17.07 -13.20 2.49
N SER A 110 -15.77 -13.16 2.19
CA SER A 110 -14.97 -14.30 1.75
C SER A 110 -13.87 -14.62 2.76
N ARG A 111 -13.30 -15.82 2.64
CA ARG A 111 -12.16 -16.26 3.47
C ARG A 111 -10.86 -15.63 2.96
N PRO A 112 -10.12 -14.86 3.76
CA PRO A 112 -8.87 -14.24 3.33
C PRO A 112 -7.83 -15.24 2.86
N SER A 113 -7.75 -16.43 3.48
CA SER A 113 -6.81 -17.50 3.09
C SER A 113 -7.06 -18.07 1.69
N LEU A 114 -8.26 -17.89 1.13
CA LEU A 114 -8.58 -18.33 -0.21
C LEU A 114 -8.64 -17.17 -1.19
N PHE A 115 -9.14 -16.01 -0.76
CA PHE A 115 -9.34 -14.86 -1.62
C PHE A 115 -8.03 -14.19 -2.02
N LEU A 116 -7.17 -13.81 -1.06
CA LEU A 116 -5.91 -13.12 -1.38
C LEU A 116 -4.96 -14.03 -2.17
N PRO A 117 -4.76 -15.31 -1.79
CA PRO A 117 -3.96 -16.23 -2.59
C PRO A 117 -4.64 -16.64 -3.91
N GLY A 118 -5.97 -16.71 -3.96
CA GLY A 118 -6.70 -16.97 -5.21
C GLY A 118 -6.50 -15.88 -6.24
N ILE A 119 -6.56 -14.61 -5.81
CA ILE A 119 -6.18 -13.46 -6.66
C ILE A 119 -4.74 -13.62 -7.13
N MET A 120 -3.81 -14.06 -6.24
CA MET A 120 -2.39 -14.32 -6.57
C MET A 120 -2.18 -15.32 -7.67
N ILE A 121 -2.87 -16.44 -7.57
CA ILE A 121 -2.79 -17.51 -8.55
C ILE A 121 -3.33 -17.02 -9.89
N VAL A 122 -4.45 -16.28 -9.90
CA VAL A 122 -5.04 -15.74 -11.13
C VAL A 122 -4.12 -14.70 -11.78
N TRP A 123 -3.62 -13.71 -11.03
CA TRP A 123 -2.75 -12.69 -11.62
C TRP A 123 -1.41 -13.28 -12.06
N GLY A 124 -0.79 -14.17 -11.28
CA GLY A 124 0.46 -14.83 -11.68
C GLY A 124 0.29 -15.67 -12.95
N SER A 125 -0.85 -16.36 -13.09
CA SER A 125 -1.18 -17.10 -14.31
C SER A 125 -1.35 -16.17 -15.51
N LEU A 126 -2.03 -15.03 -15.32
CA LEU A 126 -2.19 -14.01 -16.36
C LEU A 126 -0.85 -13.38 -16.76
N CYS A 127 0.05 -13.13 -15.80
CA CYS A 127 1.42 -12.69 -16.07
C CYS A 127 2.16 -13.71 -16.94
N ALA A 128 2.14 -15.00 -16.57
CA ALA A 128 2.79 -16.04 -17.36
C ALA A 128 2.23 -16.14 -18.79
N VAL A 129 0.90 -16.08 -18.95
CA VAL A 129 0.24 -16.14 -20.27
C VAL A 129 0.50 -14.88 -21.10
N MET A 130 0.73 -13.72 -20.47
CA MET A 130 1.06 -12.48 -21.19
C MET A 130 2.35 -12.61 -22.03
N SER A 131 3.27 -13.52 -21.68
CA SER A 131 4.47 -13.82 -22.47
C SER A 131 4.17 -14.30 -23.91
N VAL A 132 2.99 -14.89 -24.14
CA VAL A 132 2.57 -15.43 -25.45
C VAL A 132 2.09 -14.32 -26.40
N SER A 133 1.87 -13.11 -25.86
CA SER A 133 1.37 -11.98 -26.64
C SER A 133 2.30 -11.62 -27.81
N LYS A 134 1.67 -11.39 -28.98
CA LYS A 134 2.36 -11.03 -30.24
C LYS A 134 2.08 -9.60 -30.68
N ASN A 135 1.04 -8.98 -30.12
CA ASN A 135 0.51 -7.70 -30.59
C ASN A 135 0.27 -6.75 -29.42
N TYR A 136 0.39 -5.45 -29.69
CA TYR A 136 0.08 -4.37 -28.74
C TYR A 136 -1.28 -4.52 -28.05
N SER A 137 -2.36 -4.76 -28.83
CA SER A 137 -3.72 -4.84 -28.30
C SER A 137 -3.91 -5.98 -27.30
N THR A 138 -3.21 -7.11 -27.51
CA THR A 138 -3.26 -8.26 -26.60
C THR A 138 -2.62 -7.93 -25.27
N ILE A 139 -1.47 -7.27 -25.27
CA ILE A 139 -0.84 -6.80 -24.02
C ILE A 139 -1.73 -5.79 -23.31
N LEU A 140 -2.31 -4.84 -24.04
CA LEU A 140 -3.19 -3.84 -23.45
C LEU A 140 -4.38 -4.50 -22.74
N ALA A 141 -4.99 -5.52 -23.35
CA ALA A 141 -6.07 -6.29 -22.74
C ALA A 141 -5.62 -7.05 -21.48
N PHE A 142 -4.47 -7.76 -21.53
CA PHE A 142 -3.91 -8.43 -20.35
C PHE A 142 -3.65 -7.45 -19.21
N ARG A 143 -3.11 -6.26 -19.51
CA ARG A 143 -2.86 -5.22 -18.51
C ARG A 143 -4.11 -4.70 -17.84
N PHE A 144 -5.16 -4.46 -18.61
CA PHE A 144 -6.43 -4.04 -18.05
C PHE A 144 -7.00 -5.11 -17.10
N ILE A 145 -7.01 -6.38 -17.55
CA ILE A 145 -7.51 -7.50 -16.74
C ILE A 145 -6.66 -7.71 -15.49
N LEU A 146 -5.32 -7.63 -15.59
CA LEU A 146 -4.41 -7.68 -14.45
C LEU A 146 -4.72 -6.58 -13.44
N GLY A 147 -4.95 -5.35 -13.91
CA GLY A 147 -5.39 -4.25 -13.05
C GLY A 147 -6.67 -4.57 -12.29
N CYS A 148 -7.68 -5.11 -12.99
CA CYS A 148 -8.95 -5.51 -12.37
C CYS A 148 -8.76 -6.58 -11.27
N ILE A 149 -7.93 -7.58 -11.54
CA ILE A 149 -7.67 -8.68 -10.60
C ILE A 149 -6.85 -8.20 -9.40
N GLU A 150 -5.71 -7.53 -9.63
CA GLU A 150 -4.81 -7.07 -8.56
C GLU A 150 -5.41 -6.00 -7.63
N SER A 151 -6.46 -5.31 -8.08
CA SER A 151 -7.15 -4.25 -7.33
C SER A 151 -7.51 -4.63 -5.89
N GLY A 152 -7.87 -5.90 -5.66
CA GLY A 152 -8.29 -6.40 -4.34
C GLY A 152 -7.16 -6.74 -3.39
N PHE A 153 -5.93 -6.88 -3.88
CA PHE A 153 -4.84 -7.44 -3.07
C PHE A 153 -4.43 -6.47 -1.95
N PHE A 154 -3.98 -5.27 -2.31
CA PHE A 154 -3.50 -4.28 -1.33
C PHE A 154 -4.55 -3.87 -0.28
N PRO A 155 -5.77 -3.40 -0.65
CA PRO A 155 -6.81 -3.09 0.33
C PRO A 155 -7.23 -4.31 1.12
N GLY A 156 -7.19 -5.50 0.51
CA GLY A 156 -7.55 -6.73 1.19
C GLY A 156 -6.55 -7.17 2.25
N VAL A 157 -5.25 -6.97 2.01
CA VAL A 157 -4.22 -7.16 3.03
C VAL A 157 -4.43 -6.19 4.19
N LEU A 158 -4.72 -4.91 3.89
CA LEU A 158 -5.00 -3.93 4.95
C LEU A 158 -6.20 -4.32 5.80
N TYR A 159 -7.27 -4.79 5.17
CA TYR A 159 -8.46 -5.27 5.88
C TYR A 159 -8.13 -6.49 6.76
N LEU A 160 -7.38 -7.46 6.24
CA LEU A 160 -6.94 -8.62 7.00
C LEU A 160 -6.09 -8.21 8.21
N LEU A 161 -5.09 -7.33 8.03
CA LEU A 161 -4.26 -6.85 9.13
C LEU A 161 -5.09 -6.12 10.19
N SER A 162 -6.05 -5.30 9.78
CA SER A 162 -6.95 -4.60 10.71
C SER A 162 -7.83 -5.53 11.56
N SER A 163 -8.07 -6.76 11.08
CA SER A 163 -8.85 -7.77 11.81
C SER A 163 -8.03 -8.50 12.88
N TRP A 164 -6.69 -8.44 12.82
CA TRP A 164 -5.78 -9.20 13.68
C TRP A 164 -4.98 -8.33 14.66
N TYR A 165 -4.73 -7.08 14.32
CA TYR A 165 -3.88 -6.16 15.08
C TYR A 165 -4.67 -4.98 15.64
N THR A 166 -4.29 -4.57 16.86
CA THR A 166 -4.83 -3.34 17.47
C THR A 166 -4.30 -2.10 16.76
N ARG A 167 -4.92 -0.94 17.00
CA ARG A 167 -4.49 0.33 16.35
C ARG A 167 -3.04 0.69 16.62
N ALA A 168 -2.56 0.45 17.84
CA ALA A 168 -1.17 0.69 18.23
C ALA A 168 -0.17 -0.23 17.50
N GLU A 169 -0.63 -1.42 17.10
CA GLU A 169 0.17 -2.45 16.44
C GLU A 169 0.18 -2.33 14.92
N LEU A 170 -0.94 -1.89 14.34
CA LEU A 170 -1.20 -1.91 12.91
C LEU A 170 -0.23 -1.02 12.13
N GLY A 171 0.08 0.18 12.63
CA GLY A 171 0.95 1.14 11.95
C GLY A 171 2.36 0.60 11.68
N LYS A 172 2.99 -0.05 12.68
CA LYS A 172 4.33 -0.65 12.54
C LYS A 172 4.34 -1.78 11.51
N ARG A 173 3.30 -2.62 11.51
CA ARG A 173 3.18 -3.77 10.60
C ARG A 173 2.89 -3.32 9.18
N PHE A 174 2.08 -2.29 9.02
CA PHE A 174 1.87 -1.65 7.74
C PHE A 174 3.18 -1.09 7.17
N ALA A 175 4.01 -0.44 7.98
CA ALA A 175 5.31 0.06 7.53
C ALA A 175 6.25 -1.09 7.07
N ILE A 176 6.30 -2.20 7.83
CA ILE A 176 7.08 -3.40 7.44
C ILE A 176 6.56 -3.99 6.13
N PHE A 177 5.22 -4.10 6.00
CA PHE A 177 4.58 -4.56 4.77
C PHE A 177 4.92 -3.64 3.59
N TYR A 178 4.82 -2.32 3.76
CA TYR A 178 5.10 -1.37 2.69
C TYR A 178 6.57 -1.37 2.24
N ALA A 179 7.51 -1.64 3.15
CA ALA A 179 8.93 -1.76 2.82
C ALA A 179 9.21 -2.85 1.76
N ALA A 180 8.34 -3.87 1.62
CA ALA A 180 8.46 -4.87 0.58
C ALA A 180 8.36 -4.26 -0.85
N ALA A 181 7.56 -3.20 -1.04
CA ALA A 181 7.43 -2.55 -2.35
C ALA A 181 8.67 -1.78 -2.82
N VAL A 182 9.53 -1.37 -1.88
CA VAL A 182 10.80 -0.71 -2.25
C VAL A 182 11.85 -1.77 -2.56
N LEU A 183 11.91 -2.81 -1.73
CA LEU A 183 12.88 -3.89 -1.89
C LEU A 183 12.57 -4.76 -3.12
N SER A 184 11.31 -4.85 -3.54
CA SER A 184 10.92 -5.55 -4.78
C SER A 184 11.61 -5.01 -6.02
N GLY A 185 11.95 -3.71 -6.06
CA GLY A 185 12.71 -3.15 -7.19
C GLY A 185 14.10 -3.77 -7.30
N ALA A 186 14.76 -4.04 -6.17
CA ALA A 186 16.04 -4.75 -6.13
C ALA A 186 15.89 -6.22 -6.57
N PHE A 187 14.88 -6.92 -6.07
CA PHE A 187 14.59 -8.29 -6.50
C PHE A 187 14.25 -8.39 -8.00
N GLY A 188 13.45 -7.45 -8.51
CA GLY A 188 13.09 -7.37 -9.93
C GLY A 188 14.30 -7.13 -10.81
N GLY A 189 15.23 -6.28 -10.41
CA GLY A 189 16.51 -6.07 -11.10
C GLY A 189 17.39 -7.33 -11.16
N LEU A 190 17.53 -8.04 -10.02
CA LEU A 190 18.30 -9.28 -9.94
C LEU A 190 17.68 -10.39 -10.81
N LEU A 191 16.36 -10.58 -10.72
CA LEU A 191 15.63 -11.56 -11.52
C LEU A 191 15.74 -11.21 -13.01
N ALA A 192 15.55 -9.94 -13.37
CA ALA A 192 15.67 -9.50 -14.75
C ALA A 192 17.05 -9.73 -15.34
N GLY A 193 18.11 -9.30 -14.64
CA GLY A 193 19.49 -9.53 -15.08
C GLY A 193 19.81 -11.03 -15.19
N GLY A 194 19.40 -11.83 -14.21
CA GLY A 194 19.60 -13.28 -14.21
C GLY A 194 18.91 -13.97 -15.38
N ILE A 195 17.64 -13.63 -15.63
CA ILE A 195 16.85 -14.22 -16.71
C ILE A 195 17.36 -13.75 -18.08
N THR A 196 17.62 -12.44 -18.23
CA THR A 196 18.08 -11.90 -19.51
C THR A 196 19.50 -12.38 -19.85
N SER A 197 20.36 -12.63 -18.86
CA SER A 197 21.71 -13.18 -19.11
C SER A 197 21.72 -14.67 -19.42
N GLY A 198 20.90 -15.47 -18.73
CA GLY A 198 20.97 -16.94 -18.81
C GLY A 198 19.91 -17.59 -19.70
N LEU A 199 18.78 -16.92 -19.98
CA LEU A 199 17.64 -17.49 -20.70
C LEU A 199 17.28 -16.73 -21.99
N HIS A 200 17.95 -15.61 -22.31
CA HIS A 200 17.70 -14.93 -23.58
C HIS A 200 17.99 -15.86 -24.77
N ASP A 201 17.03 -15.98 -25.68
CA ASP A 201 17.00 -16.93 -26.81
C ASP A 201 17.07 -18.41 -26.43
N ALA A 202 17.00 -18.75 -25.14
CA ALA A 202 16.83 -20.14 -24.72
C ALA A 202 15.49 -20.66 -25.25
N HIS A 203 15.55 -21.80 -25.95
CA HIS A 203 14.40 -22.39 -26.65
C HIS A 203 13.72 -21.47 -27.69
N GLY A 204 14.43 -20.46 -28.20
CA GLY A 204 13.87 -19.49 -29.16
C GLY A 204 12.87 -18.51 -28.56
N ILE A 205 12.91 -18.33 -27.23
CA ILE A 205 12.03 -17.43 -26.48
C ILE A 205 12.86 -16.20 -26.06
N SER A 206 12.37 -15.00 -26.40
CA SER A 206 13.04 -13.75 -26.06
C SER A 206 13.04 -13.49 -24.55
N GLY A 207 14.07 -12.79 -24.05
CA GLY A 207 14.29 -12.58 -22.61
C GLY A 207 13.09 -11.97 -21.87
N TRP A 208 12.37 -11.03 -22.49
CA TRP A 208 11.17 -10.43 -21.88
C TRP A 208 10.01 -11.43 -21.69
N ARG A 209 9.92 -12.46 -22.53
CA ARG A 209 8.91 -13.51 -22.38
C ARG A 209 9.26 -14.43 -21.23
N TRP A 210 10.53 -14.80 -21.11
CA TRP A 210 11.03 -15.55 -19.96
C TRP A 210 10.82 -14.81 -18.65
N LEU A 211 11.00 -13.49 -18.65
CA LEU A 211 10.71 -12.64 -17.49
C LEU A 211 9.28 -12.86 -16.98
N PHE A 212 8.28 -12.72 -17.85
CA PHE A 212 6.89 -12.92 -17.47
C PHE A 212 6.54 -14.38 -17.11
N ILE A 213 7.16 -15.37 -17.77
CA ILE A 213 6.94 -16.79 -17.46
C ILE A 213 7.48 -17.13 -16.07
N VAL A 214 8.75 -16.83 -15.80
CA VAL A 214 9.42 -17.21 -14.56
C VAL A 214 8.77 -16.50 -13.37
N GLU A 215 8.53 -15.18 -13.48
CA GLU A 215 7.88 -14.42 -12.43
C GLU A 215 6.44 -14.88 -12.22
N GLY A 216 5.65 -15.06 -13.29
CA GLY A 216 4.27 -15.53 -13.19
C GLY A 216 4.16 -16.90 -12.53
N VAL A 217 5.03 -17.85 -12.88
CA VAL A 217 5.05 -19.20 -12.28
C VAL A 217 5.50 -19.14 -10.81
N ALA A 218 6.51 -18.35 -10.48
CA ALA A 218 6.95 -18.15 -9.09
C ALA A 218 5.82 -17.55 -8.24
N THR A 219 5.11 -16.55 -8.78
CA THR A 219 3.93 -15.93 -8.18
C THR A 219 2.81 -16.94 -7.93
N VAL A 220 2.50 -17.80 -8.91
CA VAL A 220 1.51 -18.89 -8.71
C VAL A 220 1.96 -19.85 -7.60
N GLY A 221 3.23 -20.23 -7.58
CA GLY A 221 3.79 -21.11 -6.54
C GLY A 221 3.65 -20.52 -5.14
N VAL A 222 4.00 -19.25 -4.96
CA VAL A 222 3.81 -18.54 -3.69
C VAL A 222 2.33 -18.40 -3.35
N GLY A 223 1.46 -18.13 -4.33
CA GLY A 223 0.01 -18.12 -4.13
C GLY A 223 -0.52 -19.45 -3.59
N ILE A 224 -0.09 -20.57 -4.16
CA ILE A 224 -0.46 -21.92 -3.66
C ILE A 224 0.03 -22.12 -2.23
N ILE A 225 1.27 -21.74 -1.91
CA ILE A 225 1.81 -21.83 -0.55
C ILE A 225 0.99 -20.94 0.41
N ALA A 226 0.64 -19.73 -0.02
CA ALA A 226 -0.14 -18.79 0.76
C ALA A 226 -1.54 -19.32 1.10
N CYS A 227 -2.19 -20.09 0.20
CA CYS A 227 -3.46 -20.77 0.50
C CYS A 227 -3.37 -21.65 1.75
N PHE A 228 -2.22 -22.26 1.99
CA PHE A 228 -2.02 -23.08 3.18
C PHE A 228 -1.60 -22.24 4.37
N VAL A 229 -0.66 -21.29 4.19
CA VAL A 229 0.01 -20.58 5.29
C VAL A 229 -0.84 -19.47 5.91
N LEU A 230 -1.58 -18.72 5.08
CA LEU A 230 -2.27 -17.50 5.47
C LEU A 230 -3.42 -17.79 6.46
N LEU A 231 -3.52 -16.99 7.52
CA LEU A 231 -4.62 -17.11 8.49
C LEU A 231 -5.92 -16.54 7.90
N ASP A 232 -7.04 -17.18 8.24
CA ASP A 232 -8.36 -16.58 8.03
C ASP A 232 -8.65 -15.50 9.09
N TYR A 233 -9.91 -15.14 9.32
CA TYR A 233 -10.30 -14.23 10.39
C TYR A 233 -10.10 -14.86 11.79
N PRO A 234 -10.05 -14.04 12.86
CA PRO A 234 -9.89 -14.53 14.23
C PRO A 234 -10.89 -15.62 14.66
N HIS A 235 -12.10 -15.63 14.10
CA HIS A 235 -13.15 -16.59 14.45
C HIS A 235 -13.03 -17.95 13.75
N ASN A 236 -12.47 -18.01 12.55
CA ASN A 236 -12.45 -19.22 11.72
C ASN A 236 -11.02 -19.78 11.47
N SER A 237 -9.98 -19.12 11.98
CA SER A 237 -8.58 -19.49 11.75
C SER A 237 -8.18 -20.84 12.36
N LYS A 238 -8.12 -21.90 11.54
CA LYS A 238 -7.85 -23.28 11.98
C LYS A 238 -6.50 -23.51 12.67
N ARG A 239 -5.52 -22.61 12.45
CA ARG A 239 -4.13 -22.76 12.92
C ARG A 239 -3.88 -22.27 14.35
N LEU A 240 -4.88 -21.64 14.97
CA LEU A 240 -4.84 -21.23 16.36
C LEU A 240 -5.72 -22.13 17.23
N SER A 241 -5.33 -22.31 18.48
CA SER A 241 -6.15 -23.02 19.47
C SER A 241 -7.44 -22.26 19.76
N PRO A 242 -8.51 -22.91 20.26
CA PRO A 242 -9.74 -22.21 20.63
C PRO A 242 -9.50 -21.05 21.61
N ARG A 243 -8.60 -21.23 22.58
CA ARG A 243 -8.23 -20.19 23.55
C ARG A 243 -7.48 -19.02 22.90
N GLU A 244 -6.56 -19.31 21.98
CA GLU A 244 -5.85 -18.28 21.21
C GLU A 244 -6.80 -17.46 20.33
N ARG A 245 -7.80 -18.10 19.71
CA ARG A 245 -8.84 -17.41 18.90
C ARG A 245 -9.72 -16.52 19.75
N GLN A 246 -10.14 -17.03 20.92
CA GLN A 246 -10.94 -16.25 21.86
C GLN A 246 -10.18 -15.01 22.31
N LEU A 247 -8.90 -15.16 22.70
CA LEU A 247 -8.04 -14.04 23.06
C LEU A 247 -7.82 -13.06 21.89
N ALA A 248 -7.67 -13.57 20.65
CA ALA A 248 -7.55 -12.75 19.44
C ALA A 248 -8.83 -11.94 19.13
N GLN A 249 -10.01 -12.45 19.46
CA GLN A 249 -11.26 -11.70 19.30
C GLN A 249 -11.41 -10.68 20.42
N ILE A 250 -11.21 -11.10 21.67
CA ILE A 250 -11.35 -10.24 22.85
C ILE A 250 -10.43 -9.03 22.73
N ARG A 251 -9.17 -9.18 22.32
CA ARG A 251 -8.25 -8.04 22.19
C ARG A 251 -8.73 -6.99 21.17
N ILE A 252 -9.31 -7.43 20.05
CA ILE A 252 -9.76 -6.53 18.98
C ILE A 252 -11.06 -5.87 19.37
N VAL A 253 -11.96 -6.63 20.01
CA VAL A 253 -13.19 -6.10 20.60
C VAL A 253 -12.84 -5.13 21.73
N ALA A 254 -11.86 -5.42 22.58
CA ALA A 254 -11.40 -4.56 23.66
C ALA A 254 -10.72 -3.28 23.13
N ASP A 255 -9.93 -3.34 22.05
CA ASP A 255 -9.39 -2.13 21.38
C ASP A 255 -10.52 -1.31 20.71
N GLY A 256 -11.50 -2.01 20.12
CA GLY A 256 -12.70 -1.44 19.54
C GLY A 256 -13.64 -0.82 20.57
N LEU A 257 -13.78 -1.42 21.76
CA LEU A 257 -14.57 -0.95 22.90
C LEU A 257 -13.82 0.09 23.70
N ALA A 258 -12.52 -0.01 23.96
CA ALA A 258 -11.74 1.10 24.51
C ALA A 258 -11.87 2.36 23.63
N SER A 259 -12.13 2.18 22.33
CA SER A 259 -12.57 3.26 21.45
C SER A 259 -14.08 3.57 21.60
N THR A 260 -14.98 2.57 21.62
CA THR A 260 -16.46 2.74 21.64
C THR A 260 -17.04 3.20 22.99
N SER A 261 -16.49 2.76 24.12
CA SER A 261 -16.73 3.25 25.48
C SER A 261 -16.26 4.70 25.68
N SER A 262 -15.46 5.21 24.74
CA SER A 262 -15.12 6.63 24.62
C SER A 262 -15.79 7.32 23.42
N LEU A 263 -16.60 6.62 22.60
CA LEU A 263 -17.19 7.11 21.34
C LEU A 263 -18.69 6.78 21.28
N SER A 264 -19.51 7.58 21.96
CA SER A 264 -20.98 7.55 21.91
C SER A 264 -21.63 7.81 20.51
N GLY A 265 -20.89 7.81 19.39
CA GLY A 265 -21.48 7.96 18.06
C GLY A 265 -20.58 7.49 16.93
N ARG A 266 -21.05 6.55 16.10
CA ARG A 266 -20.41 6.19 14.82
C ARG A 266 -21.03 6.99 13.69
N LEU A 267 -20.19 7.46 12.76
CA LEU A 267 -20.69 7.96 11.48
C LEU A 267 -21.16 6.78 10.63
N THR A 268 -22.29 6.93 9.96
CA THR A 268 -22.65 5.98 8.89
C THR A 268 -21.61 6.06 7.77
N HIS A 269 -21.47 5.01 6.96
CA HIS A 269 -20.52 5.01 5.84
C HIS A 269 -20.68 6.22 4.92
N TRP A 270 -21.94 6.62 4.66
CA TRP A 270 -22.24 7.80 3.85
C TRP A 270 -21.88 9.11 4.56
N GLN A 271 -22.18 9.24 5.85
CA GLN A 271 -21.79 10.42 6.62
C GLN A 271 -20.26 10.56 6.72
N ALA A 272 -19.54 9.45 6.93
CA ALA A 272 -18.08 9.43 6.93
C ALA A 272 -17.50 9.81 5.57
N PHE A 273 -18.12 9.36 4.47
CA PHE A 273 -17.73 9.73 3.12
C PHE A 273 -17.92 11.23 2.86
N VAL A 274 -19.11 11.75 3.15
CA VAL A 274 -19.41 13.19 3.03
C VAL A 274 -18.46 14.02 3.90
N ALA A 275 -18.17 13.56 5.11
CA ALA A 275 -17.23 14.20 6.03
C ALA A 275 -15.77 14.19 5.53
N ALA A 276 -15.36 13.13 4.83
CA ALA A 276 -14.03 13.01 4.23
C ALA A 276 -13.85 13.95 3.03
N ILE A 277 -14.82 13.99 2.11
CA ILE A 277 -14.79 14.88 0.92
C ILE A 277 -15.02 16.34 1.29
N SER A 278 -15.74 16.63 2.37
CA SER A 278 -15.93 18.02 2.82
C SER A 278 -14.70 18.59 3.53
N ASP A 279 -13.72 17.74 3.88
CA ASP A 279 -12.52 18.17 4.58
C ASP A 279 -11.45 18.67 3.59
N PRO A 280 -11.11 19.97 3.62
CA PRO A 280 -10.09 20.54 2.74
C PRO A 280 -8.71 19.87 2.94
N ARG A 281 -8.43 19.33 4.14
CA ARG A 281 -7.17 18.65 4.44
C ARG A 281 -6.98 17.38 3.60
N THR A 282 -8.08 16.69 3.26
CA THR A 282 -8.07 15.51 2.39
C THR A 282 -7.44 15.86 1.04
N TYR A 283 -7.84 16.97 0.43
CA TYR A 283 -7.32 17.38 -0.88
C TYR A 283 -5.85 17.79 -0.83
N ILE A 284 -5.40 18.42 0.27
CA ILE A 284 -3.99 18.78 0.45
C ILE A 284 -3.12 17.50 0.47
N PHE A 285 -3.55 16.47 1.20
CA PHE A 285 -2.85 15.19 1.23
C PHE A 285 -2.96 14.42 -0.09
N ILE A 286 -4.10 14.49 -0.80
CA ILE A 286 -4.23 13.93 -2.16
C ILE A 286 -3.18 14.57 -3.08
N VAL A 287 -3.09 15.90 -3.12
CA VAL A 287 -2.12 16.60 -3.99
C VAL A 287 -0.68 16.26 -3.59
N LEU A 288 -0.36 16.30 -2.30
CA LEU A 288 0.98 15.96 -1.81
C LEU A 288 1.39 14.54 -2.21
N PHE A 289 0.49 13.57 -2.02
CA PHE A 289 0.74 12.18 -2.36
C PHE A 289 0.76 11.96 -3.88
N MET A 290 -0.08 12.65 -4.65
CA MET A 290 -0.04 12.60 -6.12
C MET A 290 1.28 13.13 -6.71
N LEU A 291 1.85 14.19 -6.14
CA LEU A 291 3.15 14.72 -6.58
C LEU A 291 4.26 13.70 -6.34
N ASP A 292 4.27 13.07 -5.17
CA ASP A 292 5.30 12.07 -4.81
C ASP A 292 5.16 10.76 -5.62
N VAL A 293 3.95 10.20 -5.72
CA VAL A 293 3.69 9.01 -6.56
C VAL A 293 3.94 9.32 -8.05
N GLY A 294 3.61 10.53 -8.49
CA GLY A 294 3.87 10.99 -9.85
C GLY A 294 5.37 11.06 -10.17
N ALA A 295 6.20 11.44 -9.19
CA ALA A 295 7.66 11.35 -9.30
C ALA A 295 8.14 9.88 -9.27
N GLY A 296 7.48 9.03 -8.48
CA GLY A 296 7.76 7.59 -8.36
C GLY A 296 7.52 6.76 -9.62
N THR A 297 6.85 7.30 -10.65
CA THR A 297 6.72 6.60 -11.94
C THR A 297 8.05 6.43 -12.67
N ILE A 298 9.11 7.13 -12.23
CA ILE A 298 10.49 6.88 -12.67
C ILE A 298 10.88 5.40 -12.56
N SER A 299 10.31 4.65 -11.60
CA SER A 299 10.53 3.20 -11.44
C SER A 299 10.34 2.39 -12.72
N TYR A 300 9.36 2.72 -13.56
CA TYR A 300 9.11 2.04 -14.84
C TYR A 300 10.18 2.33 -15.90
N PHE A 301 10.95 3.40 -15.71
CA PHE A 301 11.94 3.88 -16.64
C PHE A 301 13.37 3.73 -16.12
N ILE A 302 13.59 3.43 -14.83
CA ILE A 302 14.93 3.22 -14.24
C ILE A 302 15.78 2.29 -15.10
N PRO A 303 15.33 1.10 -15.55
CA PRO A 303 16.16 0.23 -16.39
C PRO A 303 16.51 0.86 -17.74
N THR A 304 15.60 1.67 -18.31
CA THR A 304 15.86 2.40 -19.56
C THR A 304 16.86 3.54 -19.32
N ILE A 305 16.74 4.26 -18.21
CA ILE A 305 17.65 5.35 -17.82
C ILE A 305 19.03 4.79 -17.49
N THR A 306 19.14 3.67 -16.78
CA THR A 306 20.45 3.05 -16.50
C THR A 306 21.12 2.61 -17.79
N LYS A 307 20.37 2.06 -18.76
CA LYS A 307 20.91 1.72 -20.09
C LYS A 307 21.50 2.94 -20.82
N THR A 308 20.96 4.15 -20.65
CA THR A 308 21.55 5.34 -21.30
C THR A 308 22.85 5.83 -20.66
N LEU A 309 23.23 5.28 -19.50
CA LEU A 309 24.50 5.57 -18.83
C LEU A 309 25.69 4.80 -19.43
N GLY A 310 25.45 3.96 -20.44
CA GLY A 310 26.48 3.18 -21.14
C GLY A 310 26.56 1.71 -20.73
N TYR A 311 25.66 1.24 -19.85
CA TYR A 311 25.54 -0.18 -19.52
C TYR A 311 24.80 -0.95 -20.61
N ASP A 312 25.15 -2.22 -20.82
CA ASP A 312 24.35 -3.10 -21.68
C ASP A 312 22.98 -3.42 -21.05
N SER A 313 22.09 -4.12 -21.77
CA SER A 313 20.74 -4.43 -21.25
C SER A 313 20.75 -5.26 -19.96
N VAL A 314 21.73 -6.13 -19.76
CA VAL A 314 21.81 -7.04 -18.61
C VAL A 314 22.41 -6.32 -17.41
N GLU A 315 23.54 -5.65 -17.62
CA GLU A 315 24.19 -4.79 -16.63
C GLU A 315 23.24 -3.68 -16.18
N ALA A 316 22.49 -3.04 -17.09
CA ALA A 316 21.52 -2.01 -16.74
C ALA A 316 20.44 -2.51 -15.76
N GLN A 317 20.03 -3.79 -15.87
CA GLN A 317 19.07 -4.43 -14.95
C GLN A 317 19.72 -4.67 -13.59
N TYR A 318 20.94 -5.21 -13.55
CA TYR A 318 21.69 -5.36 -12.29
C TYR A 318 21.97 -4.02 -11.61
N MET A 319 22.23 -2.96 -12.38
CA MET A 319 22.47 -1.62 -11.87
C MET A 319 21.21 -0.95 -11.28
N THR A 320 20.03 -1.56 -11.42
CA THR A 320 18.84 -1.13 -10.66
C THR A 320 18.88 -1.57 -9.20
N VAL A 321 19.61 -2.64 -8.89
CA VAL A 321 19.67 -3.24 -7.55
C VAL A 321 20.26 -2.28 -6.51
N PRO A 322 21.41 -1.62 -6.74
CA PRO A 322 21.95 -0.67 -5.77
C PRO A 322 21.05 0.56 -5.57
N ILE A 323 20.33 1.00 -6.61
CA ILE A 323 19.39 2.14 -6.51
C ILE A 323 18.32 1.85 -5.45
N TYR A 324 17.67 0.69 -5.55
CA TYR A 324 16.62 0.29 -4.61
C TYR A 324 17.18 -0.12 -3.24
N ALA A 325 18.39 -0.69 -3.18
CA ALA A 325 19.05 -1.01 -1.92
C ALA A 325 19.37 0.24 -1.10
N VAL A 326 19.96 1.26 -1.72
CA VAL A 326 20.22 2.56 -1.08
C VAL A 326 18.92 3.21 -0.64
N ALA A 327 17.90 3.23 -1.51
CA ALA A 327 16.59 3.78 -1.16
C ALA A 327 15.95 3.07 0.04
N THR A 328 16.10 1.75 0.14
CA THR A 328 15.58 0.98 1.28
C THR A 328 16.29 1.36 2.58
N VAL A 329 17.62 1.49 2.56
CA VAL A 329 18.40 1.90 3.75
C VAL A 329 18.01 3.31 4.20
N VAL A 330 17.90 4.25 3.25
CA VAL A 330 17.50 5.64 3.56
C VAL A 330 16.07 5.67 4.09
N LEU A 331 15.13 4.94 3.48
CA LEU A 331 13.75 4.83 3.96
C LEU A 331 13.71 4.37 5.42
N ILE A 332 14.40 3.28 5.76
CA ILE A 332 14.42 2.74 7.13
C ILE A 332 14.98 3.78 8.11
N PHE A 333 16.06 4.45 7.75
CA PHE A 333 16.66 5.49 8.58
C PHE A 333 15.74 6.70 8.78
N VAL A 334 15.14 7.22 7.70
CA VAL A 334 14.23 8.37 7.74
C VAL A 334 12.95 8.03 8.53
N ALA A 335 12.38 6.84 8.33
CA ALA A 335 11.23 6.37 9.09
C ALA A 335 11.54 6.25 10.59
N TRP A 336 12.67 5.61 10.94
CA TRP A 336 13.12 5.50 12.33
C TRP A 336 13.36 6.87 12.98
N SER A 337 14.01 7.79 12.26
CA SER A 337 14.26 9.14 12.74
C SER A 337 12.96 9.93 12.95
N SER A 338 12.03 9.86 12.00
CA SER A 338 10.72 10.51 12.10
C SER A 338 9.93 10.00 13.30
N ASP A 339 9.92 8.69 13.53
CA ASP A 339 9.21 8.09 14.66
C ASP A 339 9.87 8.49 16.00
N ARG A 340 11.21 8.57 16.05
CA ARG A 340 11.94 8.99 17.26
C ARG A 340 11.67 10.46 17.61
N HIS A 341 11.59 11.33 16.61
CA HIS A 341 11.37 12.76 16.83
C HIS A 341 9.90 13.16 16.86
N ILE A 342 8.97 12.25 16.48
CA ILE A 342 7.53 12.52 16.34
C ILE A 342 7.27 13.68 15.36
N GLU A 343 8.21 13.92 14.45
CA GLU A 343 8.20 15.03 13.50
C GLU A 343 8.16 14.47 12.08
N ARG A 344 7.05 14.68 11.37
CA ARG A 344 6.87 14.16 10.00
C ARG A 344 7.17 15.21 8.93
N ARG A 345 6.90 16.48 9.23
CA ARG A 345 6.99 17.61 8.29
C ARG A 345 8.38 17.73 7.69
N TRP A 346 9.40 17.83 8.54
CA TRP A 346 10.77 18.10 8.09
C TRP A 346 11.43 16.87 7.48
N HIS A 347 11.09 15.66 7.92
CA HIS A 347 11.55 14.42 7.30
C HIS A 347 11.01 14.26 5.88
N ILE A 348 9.70 14.47 5.67
CA ILE A 348 9.09 14.46 4.33
C ILE A 348 9.72 15.55 3.46
N THR A 349 9.78 16.79 3.96
CA THR A 349 10.35 17.91 3.22
C THR A 349 11.80 17.64 2.81
N SER A 350 12.64 17.14 3.73
CA SER A 350 14.05 16.86 3.45
C SER A 350 14.22 15.74 2.43
N ALA A 351 13.39 14.69 2.51
CA ALA A 351 13.41 13.60 1.54
C ALA A 351 13.01 14.09 0.13
N LEU A 352 11.95 14.90 0.03
CA LEU A 352 11.50 15.48 -1.25
C LEU A 352 12.52 16.48 -1.81
N VAL A 353 13.17 17.30 -0.96
CA VAL A 353 14.27 18.19 -1.37
C VAL A 353 15.46 17.39 -1.89
N LEU A 354 15.85 16.32 -1.20
CA LEU A 354 16.94 15.44 -1.62
C LEU A 354 16.69 14.90 -3.03
N GLY A 355 15.48 14.39 -3.28
CA GLY A 355 15.12 13.89 -4.61
C GLY A 355 14.97 14.99 -5.66
N CYS A 356 14.48 16.17 -5.28
CA CYS A 356 14.43 17.33 -6.17
C CYS A 356 15.83 17.75 -6.63
N VAL A 357 16.77 17.93 -5.70
CA VAL A 357 18.16 18.28 -6.00
C VAL A 357 18.80 17.21 -6.89
N GLY A 358 18.63 15.92 -6.57
CA GLY A 358 19.13 14.83 -7.41
C GLY A 358 18.58 14.90 -8.84
N SER A 359 17.29 15.20 -8.99
CA SER A 359 16.64 15.31 -10.31
C SER A 359 17.16 16.52 -11.10
N VAL A 360 17.35 17.68 -10.44
CA VAL A 360 17.94 18.87 -11.06
C VAL A 360 19.37 18.60 -11.52
N VAL A 361 20.17 17.92 -10.71
CA VAL A 361 21.56 17.58 -11.08
C VAL A 361 21.57 16.61 -12.25
N CYS A 362 20.68 15.60 -12.28
CA CYS A 362 20.52 14.71 -13.44
C CYS A 362 20.10 15.43 -14.71
N ALA A 363 19.29 16.50 -14.61
CA ALA A 363 18.90 17.32 -15.74
C ALA A 363 20.03 18.26 -16.21
N ALA A 364 20.91 18.69 -15.30
CA ALA A 364 21.96 19.66 -15.62
C ALA A 364 23.29 19.01 -16.05
N LEU A 365 23.62 17.83 -15.52
CA LEU A 365 24.90 17.17 -15.74
C LEU A 365 24.72 15.85 -16.47
N GLN A 366 25.54 15.64 -17.51
CA GLN A 366 25.52 14.41 -18.34
C GLN A 366 26.59 13.37 -17.98
N ASN A 367 27.35 13.58 -16.89
CA ASN A 367 28.32 12.59 -16.44
C ASN A 367 27.61 11.31 -15.93
N PRO A 368 27.91 10.12 -16.48
CA PRO A 368 27.18 8.88 -16.14
C PRO A 368 27.24 8.50 -14.66
N VAL A 369 28.41 8.66 -14.02
CA VAL A 369 28.63 8.32 -12.61
C VAL A 369 27.83 9.26 -11.72
N VAL A 370 27.88 10.56 -12.01
CA VAL A 370 27.11 11.56 -11.25
C VAL A 370 25.62 11.30 -11.38
N ARG A 371 25.12 11.06 -12.60
CA ARG A 371 23.69 10.74 -12.83
C ARG A 371 23.28 9.49 -12.07
N TYR A 372 24.09 8.42 -12.10
CA TYR A 372 23.78 7.21 -11.36
C TYR A 372 23.65 7.45 -9.85
N VAL A 373 24.62 8.14 -9.24
CA VAL A 373 24.58 8.49 -7.81
C VAL A 373 23.36 9.36 -7.49
N MET A 374 23.05 10.34 -8.35
CA MET A 374 21.88 11.19 -8.17
C MET A 374 20.57 10.42 -8.31
N ILE A 375 20.47 9.44 -9.22
CA ILE A 375 19.30 8.56 -9.32
C ILE A 375 19.09 7.78 -8.01
N CYS A 376 20.15 7.31 -7.35
CA CYS A 376 20.04 6.70 -6.01
C CYS A 376 19.45 7.67 -4.98
N LEU A 377 19.77 8.97 -5.06
CA LEU A 377 19.20 10.00 -4.17
C LEU A 377 17.75 10.35 -4.52
N VAL A 378 17.42 10.45 -5.82
CA VAL A 378 16.04 10.64 -6.32
C VAL A 378 15.14 9.53 -5.80
N ALA A 379 15.57 8.29 -6.03
CA ALA A 379 14.97 7.08 -5.52
C ALA A 379 14.72 7.14 -4.01
N SER A 380 15.78 7.42 -3.25
CA SER A 380 15.72 7.50 -1.79
C SER A 380 14.73 8.55 -1.31
N GLY A 381 14.69 9.72 -1.95
CA GLY A 381 13.79 10.82 -1.61
C GLY A 381 12.32 10.43 -1.79
N ILE A 382 11.97 9.90 -2.97
CA ILE A 382 10.60 9.46 -3.30
C ILE A 382 10.14 8.37 -2.33
N TRP A 383 10.89 7.26 -2.25
CA TRP A 383 10.43 6.09 -1.50
C TRP A 383 10.46 6.29 0.01
N SER A 384 11.26 7.22 0.52
CA SER A 384 11.19 7.63 1.92
C SER A 384 9.95 8.47 2.21
N ALA A 385 9.56 9.39 1.32
CA ALA A 385 8.45 10.30 1.58
C ALA A 385 7.07 9.60 1.57
N LEU A 386 6.85 8.65 0.66
CA LEU A 386 5.56 7.96 0.46
C LEU A 386 4.90 7.43 1.75
N PRO A 387 5.53 6.53 2.55
CA PRO A 387 4.90 5.99 3.75
C PRO A 387 4.74 7.05 4.85
N LEU A 388 5.63 8.04 4.91
CA LEU A 388 5.54 9.15 5.85
C LEU A 388 4.35 10.07 5.55
N ILE A 389 4.04 10.33 4.28
CA ILE A 389 2.87 11.13 3.88
C ILE A 389 1.58 10.43 4.31
N LEU A 390 1.44 9.13 4.08
CA LEU A 390 0.27 8.36 4.53
C LEU A 390 0.14 8.34 6.06
N SER A 391 1.26 8.15 6.77
CA SER A 391 1.32 8.24 8.23
C SER A 391 0.90 9.63 8.73
N TRP A 392 1.30 10.70 8.04
CA TRP A 392 0.95 12.07 8.39
C TRP A 392 -0.52 12.38 8.12
N ALA A 393 -1.09 11.89 7.01
CA ALA A 393 -2.51 12.01 6.71
C ALA A 393 -3.37 11.35 7.81
N SER A 394 -2.97 10.14 8.24
CA SER A 394 -3.63 9.38 9.31
C SER A 394 -3.58 10.11 10.66
N ALA A 395 -2.45 10.74 10.98
CA ALA A 395 -2.28 11.52 12.22
C ALA A 395 -3.06 12.84 12.20
N THR A 396 -3.16 13.49 11.03
CA THR A 396 -3.82 14.80 10.89
C THR A 396 -5.35 14.67 10.88
N VAL A 397 -5.88 13.62 10.25
CA VAL A 397 -7.30 13.27 10.27
C VAL A 397 -7.48 12.07 11.20
N SER A 398 -7.29 12.29 12.50
CA SER A 398 -7.31 11.22 13.50
C SER A 398 -8.72 10.71 13.85
N LEU A 399 -9.74 11.58 13.77
CA LEU A 399 -11.11 11.31 14.18
C LEU A 399 -12.12 11.93 13.20
N PRO A 400 -13.31 11.30 13.01
CA PRO A 400 -13.66 9.95 13.45
C PRO A 400 -12.91 8.84 12.66
N PRO A 401 -12.74 7.62 13.22
CA PRO A 401 -11.98 6.55 12.57
C PRO A 401 -12.48 6.17 11.17
N GLU A 402 -13.80 6.20 10.96
CA GLU A 402 -14.45 5.90 9.67
C GLU A 402 -14.06 6.93 8.61
N LYS A 403 -14.06 8.22 8.97
CA LYS A 403 -13.58 9.29 8.09
C LYS A 403 -12.10 9.11 7.75
N ARG A 404 -11.27 8.83 8.75
CA ARG A 404 -9.83 8.60 8.54
C ARG A 404 -9.57 7.50 7.52
N ALA A 405 -10.28 6.37 7.63
CA ALA A 405 -10.15 5.27 6.69
C ALA A 405 -10.49 5.69 5.26
N ILE A 406 -11.56 6.47 5.07
CA ILE A 406 -11.96 6.99 3.75
C ILE A 406 -10.94 8.00 3.22
N VAL A 407 -10.41 8.89 4.06
CA VAL A 407 -9.36 9.85 3.66
C VAL A 407 -8.13 9.11 3.17
N LEU A 408 -7.64 8.10 3.90
CA LEU A 408 -6.47 7.31 3.48
C LEU A 408 -6.73 6.56 2.17
N ALA A 409 -7.93 5.99 2.00
CA ALA A 409 -8.33 5.35 0.76
C ALA A 409 -8.35 6.33 -0.43
N LEU A 410 -8.92 7.53 -0.25
CA LEU A 410 -8.95 8.57 -1.28
C LEU A 410 -7.54 9.06 -1.63
N VAL A 411 -6.68 9.31 -0.64
CA VAL A 411 -5.29 9.70 -0.84
C VAL A 411 -4.56 8.64 -1.66
N ASN A 412 -4.70 7.36 -1.31
CA ASN A 412 -4.06 6.27 -2.05
C ASN A 412 -4.62 6.13 -3.48
N ALA A 413 -5.93 6.11 -3.65
CA ALA A 413 -6.59 5.90 -4.95
C ALA A 413 -6.25 7.03 -5.95
N PHE A 414 -6.44 8.29 -5.56
CA PHE A 414 -6.09 9.43 -6.40
C PHE A 414 -4.56 9.58 -6.56
N GLY A 415 -3.79 9.20 -5.54
CA GLY A 415 -2.34 9.09 -5.62
C GLY A 415 -1.88 8.21 -6.77
N ASN A 416 -2.41 7.00 -6.87
CA ASN A 416 -2.07 6.04 -7.93
C ASN A 416 -2.54 6.49 -9.32
N PHE A 417 -3.54 7.38 -9.41
CA PHE A 417 -3.95 7.98 -10.69
C PHE A 417 -2.82 8.80 -11.33
N SER A 418 -1.83 9.25 -10.53
CA SER A 418 -0.65 9.93 -11.06
C SER A 418 0.16 9.09 -12.05
N SER A 419 0.07 7.76 -11.96
CA SER A 419 0.68 6.83 -12.91
C SER A 419 0.12 6.94 -14.33
N VAL A 420 -1.08 7.51 -14.51
CA VAL A 420 -1.68 7.72 -15.83
C VAL A 420 -0.93 8.79 -16.61
N TYR A 421 -0.67 9.95 -16.01
CA TYR A 421 0.14 10.99 -16.65
C TYR A 421 1.64 10.72 -16.50
N GLY A 422 2.06 10.08 -15.41
CA GLY A 422 3.45 9.80 -15.13
C GLY A 422 4.10 8.78 -16.07
N SER A 423 3.31 7.95 -16.75
CA SER A 423 3.78 7.05 -17.81
C SER A 423 4.25 7.78 -19.08
N ARG A 424 3.98 9.09 -19.20
CA ARG A 424 4.30 9.93 -20.38
C ARG A 424 5.49 10.88 -20.14
N ILE A 425 6.05 10.88 -18.94
CA ILE A 425 7.09 11.84 -18.50
C ILE A 425 8.45 11.57 -19.16
N TRP A 426 8.68 10.37 -19.69
CA TRP A 426 9.99 9.91 -20.18
C TRP A 426 9.97 9.57 -21.67
N PRO A 427 9.85 10.58 -22.57
CA PRO A 427 9.78 10.33 -24.00
C PRO A 427 11.16 9.94 -24.56
N THR A 428 11.20 8.96 -25.46
CA THR A 428 12.44 8.46 -26.08
C THR A 428 13.11 9.50 -26.96
N LYS A 429 12.36 10.49 -27.49
CA LYS A 429 12.92 11.63 -28.24
C LYS A 429 13.92 12.48 -27.43
N ASP A 430 13.85 12.41 -26.12
CA ASP A 430 14.68 13.16 -25.17
C ASP A 430 15.85 12.30 -24.64
N SER A 431 15.96 11.05 -25.10
CA SER A 431 17.10 10.17 -24.82
C SER A 431 18.37 10.70 -25.49
N PRO A 432 19.56 10.61 -24.85
CA PRO A 432 19.87 9.92 -23.58
C PRO A 432 19.75 10.80 -22.33
N GLU A 433 19.46 12.08 -22.49
CA GLU A 433 19.59 13.10 -21.45
C GLU A 433 18.35 13.16 -20.55
N TYR A 434 17.17 12.89 -21.10
CA TYR A 434 15.87 12.89 -20.43
C TYR A 434 15.61 14.16 -19.60
N HIS A 435 15.99 15.33 -20.14
CA HIS A 435 15.81 16.64 -19.51
C HIS A 435 14.36 16.91 -19.08
N ILE A 436 13.39 16.55 -19.92
CA ILE A 436 11.96 16.69 -19.62
C ILE A 436 11.59 15.80 -18.44
N GLY A 437 12.04 14.54 -18.47
CA GLY A 437 11.74 13.57 -17.42
C GLY A 437 12.23 14.02 -16.06
N PHE A 438 13.53 14.33 -15.97
CA PHE A 438 14.14 14.82 -14.73
C PHE A 438 13.60 16.19 -14.32
N GLY A 439 13.29 17.08 -15.27
CA GLY A 439 12.69 18.39 -14.99
C GLY A 439 11.29 18.29 -14.38
N VAL A 440 10.43 17.43 -14.90
CA VAL A 440 9.09 17.19 -14.34
C VAL A 440 9.19 16.50 -12.98
N THR A 441 10.07 15.49 -12.82
CA THR A 441 10.31 14.86 -11.51
C THR A 441 10.82 15.88 -10.49
N ALA A 442 11.74 16.76 -10.85
CA ALA A 442 12.20 17.86 -10.00
C ALA A 442 11.05 18.81 -9.62
N ALA A 443 10.19 19.17 -10.57
CA ALA A 443 9.04 20.04 -10.32
C ALA A 443 8.04 19.41 -9.35
N PHE A 444 7.74 18.12 -9.50
CA PHE A 444 6.86 17.39 -8.59
C PHE A 444 7.43 17.30 -7.19
N LEU A 445 8.69 16.91 -7.05
CA LEU A 445 9.35 16.79 -5.75
C LEU A 445 9.55 18.16 -5.07
N GLY A 446 9.91 19.19 -5.83
CA GLY A 446 10.04 20.56 -5.34
C GLY A 446 8.70 21.14 -4.89
N ALA A 447 7.64 21.00 -5.70
CA ALA A 447 6.29 21.41 -5.31
C ALA A 447 5.80 20.63 -4.08
N GLY A 448 6.08 19.33 -4.02
CA GLY A 448 5.77 18.48 -2.86
C GLY A 448 6.51 18.94 -1.59
N ALA A 449 7.79 19.30 -1.70
CA ALA A 449 8.59 19.81 -0.59
C ALA A 449 8.06 21.15 -0.06
N ILE A 450 7.70 22.08 -0.96
CA ILE A 450 7.06 23.35 -0.60
C ILE A 450 5.72 23.07 0.09
N LEU A 451 4.88 22.22 -0.51
CA LEU A 451 3.56 21.88 0.03
C LEU A 451 3.68 21.24 1.42
N ALA A 452 4.56 20.26 1.60
CA ALA A 452 4.85 19.64 2.89
C ALA A 452 5.35 20.66 3.93
N SER A 453 6.17 21.62 3.51
CA SER A 453 6.65 22.69 4.38
C SER A 453 5.52 23.60 4.85
N VAL A 454 4.57 23.95 3.99
CA VAL A 454 3.46 24.87 4.34
C VAL A 454 2.21 24.17 4.86
N LEU A 455 2.14 22.84 4.78
CA LEU A 455 0.95 22.04 5.14
C LEU A 455 0.39 22.37 6.53
N PRO A 456 1.20 22.53 7.61
CA PRO A 456 0.65 22.90 8.91
C PRO A 456 -0.04 24.28 8.92
N LEU A 457 0.47 25.24 8.14
CA LEU A 457 -0.14 26.56 7.98
C LEU A 457 -1.45 26.45 7.20
N LEU A 458 -1.45 25.68 6.10
CA LEU A 458 -2.65 25.43 5.31
C LEU A 458 -3.73 24.74 6.15
N CYS A 459 -3.38 23.75 6.99
CA CYS A 459 -4.32 23.11 7.89
C CYS A 459 -4.91 24.07 8.95
N LYS A 460 -4.13 25.05 9.42
CA LYS A 460 -4.62 26.10 10.32
C LYS A 460 -5.57 27.08 9.62
N ILE A 461 -5.25 27.48 8.39
CA ILE A 461 -6.09 28.40 7.59
C ILE A 461 -7.39 27.71 7.17
N THR A 462 -7.31 26.44 6.80
CA THR A 462 -8.44 25.64 6.32
C THR A 462 -9.21 24.98 7.46
N ALA A 463 -9.10 25.48 8.70
CA ALA A 463 -9.69 24.91 9.91
C ALA A 463 -11.20 24.68 9.75
N HIS A 464 -11.54 23.52 9.20
CA HIS A 464 -12.88 23.11 8.87
C HIS A 464 -13.55 22.67 10.16
N LYS A 465 -14.68 23.30 10.49
CA LYS A 465 -15.43 23.02 11.73
C LYS A 465 -16.10 21.63 11.75
N GLY A 466 -15.92 20.83 10.70
CA GLY A 466 -16.53 19.51 10.54
C GLY A 466 -17.99 19.59 10.12
N THR A 467 -18.49 18.49 9.56
CA THR A 467 -19.91 18.29 9.27
C THR A 467 -20.74 18.27 10.56
N ALA A 468 -22.07 18.44 10.45
CA ALA A 468 -22.95 18.37 11.62
C ALA A 468 -22.88 17.01 12.32
N ALA A 469 -22.76 15.92 11.55
CA ALA A 469 -22.61 14.57 12.07
C ALA A 469 -21.28 14.38 12.82
N GLU A 470 -20.17 14.89 12.27
CA GLU A 470 -18.89 14.88 12.98
C GLU A 470 -18.94 15.67 14.29
N ARG A 471 -19.52 16.86 14.28
CA ARG A 471 -19.65 17.68 15.49
C ARG A 471 -20.51 17.01 16.55
N ALA A 472 -21.56 16.29 16.16
CA ALA A 472 -22.39 15.52 17.09
C ALA A 472 -21.59 14.38 17.73
N VAL A 473 -20.81 13.65 16.94
CA VAL A 473 -19.92 12.60 17.45
C VAL A 473 -18.85 13.18 18.38
N LEU A 474 -18.18 14.27 17.98
CA LEU A 474 -17.14 14.92 18.76
C LEU A 474 -17.67 15.59 20.04
N ALA A 475 -18.91 16.10 20.03
CA ALA A 475 -19.55 16.64 21.24
C ALA A 475 -19.90 15.52 22.23
N GLY A 476 -20.29 14.34 21.73
CA GLY A 476 -20.44 13.12 22.54
C GLY A 476 -19.13 12.75 23.26
N LEU A 477 -18.01 12.76 22.53
CA LEU A 477 -16.65 12.51 23.10
C LEU A 477 -16.34 13.41 24.30
N GLN A 478 -16.51 14.72 24.12
CA GLN A 478 -16.15 15.71 25.14
C GLN A 478 -17.03 15.58 26.40
N THR A 479 -18.25 15.08 26.24
CA THR A 479 -19.19 14.87 27.35
C THR A 479 -18.84 13.60 28.14
N GLU A 480 -18.43 12.53 27.47
CA GLU A 480 -17.97 11.29 28.11
C GLU A 480 -16.64 11.47 28.85
N GLU A 481 -15.65 12.17 28.26
CA GLU A 481 -14.37 12.48 28.94
C GLU A 481 -14.60 13.27 30.24
N ARG A 482 -15.52 14.25 30.22
CA ARG A 482 -15.85 15.06 31.40
C ARG A 482 -16.54 14.25 32.49
N ASN A 483 -17.40 13.30 32.11
CA ASN A 483 -18.10 12.43 33.05
C ASN A 483 -17.17 11.34 33.63
N GLY A 484 -16.25 10.79 32.83
CA GLY A 484 -15.22 9.84 33.28
C GLY A 484 -14.24 10.45 34.27
N ALA A 485 -13.75 11.67 33.99
CA ALA A 485 -12.87 12.41 34.90
C ALA A 485 -13.57 12.78 36.24
N GLY A 486 -14.88 13.01 36.21
CA GLY A 486 -15.68 13.26 37.42
C GLY A 486 -15.85 12.01 38.29
N SER A 487 -15.96 10.83 37.67
CA SER A 487 -16.09 9.53 38.36
C SER A 487 -14.78 9.10 39.04
N GLU A 488 -13.63 9.26 38.37
CA GLU A 488 -12.32 8.97 38.97
C GLU A 488 -11.99 9.90 40.15
N ALA A 489 -12.36 11.18 40.05
CA ALA A 489 -12.19 12.15 41.15
C ALA A 489 -13.11 11.88 42.36
N ALA A 490 -14.26 11.22 42.14
CA ALA A 490 -15.17 10.80 43.20
C ALA A 490 -14.77 9.48 43.85
N SER A 491 -14.07 8.59 43.13
CA SER A 491 -13.54 7.32 43.66
C SER A 491 -12.21 7.48 44.43
N ALA A 492 -11.54 8.64 44.30
CA ALA A 492 -10.29 8.96 44.99
C ALA A 492 -10.49 9.76 46.31
N LYS A 493 -11.75 10.01 46.70
CA LYS A 493 -12.16 10.56 48.00
C LYS A 493 -12.89 9.49 48.78
#